data_AF-A0A5S6Q2B7-F1
#
_entry.id   AF-A0A5S6Q2B7-F1
#
_cell.length_a   1.000
_cell.length_b   1.000
_cell.length_c   1.000
_cell.angle_alpha   90.00
_cell.angle_beta   90.00
_cell.angle_gamma   90.00
#
_symmetry.space_group_name_H-M   'P 1'
#
loop_
_entity.id
_entity.type
_entity.pdbx_description
1 polymer ?
#
loop_
_entity_poly.entity_id
_entity_poly.type
_entity_poly.pdbx_seq_one_letter_code
_entity_poly.pdbx_strand_id
1 'polypeptide(L)'
;MICGRSWNPSISPVRKIQMLKTLLTSRRKEGDDIKDHLTNFFNCVDKLKEMGSVIDDDLLSIMMLLMLPPNYYSFRQAMEARDDLPTPEALKIKILESAE
;
A
#
# COMPACT_ATOMS: atom_id res chain seq x y z
N MET A 1 -13.67 -33.22 22.98
CA MET A 1 -14.49 -32.56 21.94
C MET A 1 -14.05 -31.11 21.86
N ILE A 2 -13.11 -30.78 20.98
CA ILE A 2 -12.75 -29.39 20.69
C ILE A 2 -12.98 -29.18 19.20
N CYS A 3 -13.88 -28.24 18.96
CA CYS A 3 -14.51 -27.82 17.73
C CYS A 3 -13.57 -27.82 16.51
N GLY A 4 -14.10 -28.30 15.38
CA GLY A 4 -13.45 -28.27 14.08
C GLY A 4 -13.07 -26.84 13.69
N ARG A 5 -11.78 -26.57 13.65
CA ARG A 5 -11.27 -25.46 12.84
C ARG A 5 -11.10 -25.99 11.44
N SER A 6 -12.06 -25.67 10.58
CA SER A 6 -11.92 -25.73 9.14
C SER A 6 -10.60 -25.04 8.77
N TRP A 7 -9.58 -25.85 8.44
CA TRP A 7 -8.26 -25.38 8.06
C TRP A 7 -8.38 -24.87 6.63
N ASN A 8 -8.54 -23.55 6.47
CA ASN A 8 -8.45 -22.92 5.16
C ASN A 8 -7.02 -22.36 4.99
N PRO A 9 -6.11 -23.03 4.27
CA PRO A 9 -4.71 -22.62 4.10
C PRO A 9 -4.52 -21.25 3.43
N SER A 10 -5.60 -20.69 2.90
CA SER A 10 -5.67 -19.39 2.23
C SER A 10 -5.78 -18.20 3.20
N ILE A 11 -6.14 -18.41 4.47
CA ILE A 11 -6.45 -17.35 5.47
C ILE A 11 -5.55 -17.45 6.72
N SER A 12 -4.39 -18.11 6.63
CA SER A 12 -3.48 -18.16 7.79
C SER A 12 -3.04 -16.74 8.20
N PRO A 13 -3.18 -16.33 9.48
CA PRO A 13 -2.74 -15.03 9.98
C PRO A 13 -1.28 -14.71 9.64
N VAL A 14 -0.43 -15.75 9.55
CA VAL A 14 0.97 -15.63 9.14
C VAL A 14 1.11 -15.02 7.75
N ARG A 15 0.29 -15.43 6.78
CA ARG A 15 0.34 -14.91 5.41
C ARG A 15 -0.12 -13.46 5.35
N LYS A 16 -1.20 -13.11 6.07
CA LYS A 16 -1.67 -11.72 6.20
C LYS A 16 -0.59 -10.81 6.79
N ILE A 17 0.06 -11.27 7.86
CA ILE A 17 1.16 -10.54 8.51
C ILE A 17 2.36 -10.40 7.56
N GLN A 18 2.74 -11.46 6.84
CA GLN A 18 3.84 -11.38 5.86
C GLN A 18 3.53 -10.38 4.74
N MET A 19 2.31 -10.36 4.20
CA MET A 19 1.93 -9.42 3.15
C MET A 19 1.90 -7.97 3.64
N LEU A 20 1.31 -7.71 4.81
CA LEU A 20 1.33 -6.38 5.43
C LEU A 20 2.76 -5.92 5.74
N LYS A 21 3.62 -6.83 6.24
CA LYS A 21 5.04 -6.53 6.44
C LYS A 21 5.71 -6.17 5.12
N THR A 22 5.52 -6.94 4.06
CA THR A 22 6.08 -6.62 2.74
C THR A 22 5.62 -5.25 2.27
N LEU A 23 4.33 -4.94 2.39
CA LEU A 23 3.74 -3.67 1.95
C LEU A 23 4.27 -2.47 2.76
N LEU A 24 4.44 -2.62 4.08
CA LEU A 24 4.99 -1.56 4.95
C LEU A 24 6.51 -1.40 4.83
N THR A 25 7.22 -2.46 4.45
CA THR A 25 8.69 -2.48 4.37
C THR A 25 9.18 -2.30 2.93
N SER A 26 8.30 -2.34 1.93
CA SER A 26 8.59 -2.06 0.53
C SER A 26 8.78 -0.56 0.30
N ARG A 27 9.67 0.08 1.07
CA ARG A 27 10.13 1.43 0.76
C ARG A 27 11.01 1.32 -0.47
N ARG A 28 10.66 2.05 -1.54
CA ARG A 28 11.39 2.02 -2.82
C ARG A 28 12.88 2.27 -2.58
N LYS A 29 13.74 1.52 -3.28
CA LYS A 29 15.17 1.83 -3.37
C LYS A 29 15.37 2.94 -4.40
N GLU A 30 16.38 3.78 -4.18
CA GLU A 30 16.74 4.85 -5.10
C GLU A 30 17.12 4.24 -6.46
N GLY A 31 16.39 4.59 -7.53
CA GLY A 31 16.63 4.09 -8.89
C GLY A 31 15.62 3.08 -9.48
N ASP A 32 14.71 2.48 -8.69
CA ASP A 32 13.60 1.67 -9.25
C ASP A 32 12.61 2.56 -10.02
N ASP A 33 11.81 2.05 -10.95
CA ASP A 33 10.74 2.81 -11.63
C ASP A 33 9.49 2.98 -10.73
N ILE A 34 8.86 4.17 -10.73
CA ILE A 34 7.75 4.48 -9.81
C ILE A 34 6.47 3.77 -10.25
N LYS A 35 6.27 3.58 -11.55
CA LYS A 35 5.12 2.89 -12.14
C LYS A 35 5.18 1.42 -11.76
N ASP A 36 6.36 0.80 -11.85
CA ASP A 36 6.57 -0.58 -11.42
C ASP A 36 6.34 -0.73 -9.92
N HIS A 37 6.84 0.23 -9.13
CA HIS A 37 6.66 0.22 -7.69
C HIS A 37 5.18 0.35 -7.26
N LEU A 38 4.45 1.29 -7.86
CA LEU A 38 3.01 1.46 -7.63
C LEU A 38 2.22 0.23 -8.08
N THR A 39 2.57 -0.36 -9.22
CA THR A 39 1.92 -1.59 -9.72
C THR A 39 2.11 -2.74 -8.73
N ASN A 40 3.33 -2.94 -8.23
CA ASN A 40 3.61 -3.97 -7.22
C ASN A 40 2.88 -3.71 -5.90
N PHE A 41 2.76 -2.46 -5.49
CA PHE A 41 2.03 -2.06 -4.30
C PHE A 41 0.53 -2.39 -4.42
N PHE A 42 -0.14 -1.95 -5.49
CA PHE A 42 -1.57 -2.24 -5.70
C PHE A 42 -1.83 -3.75 -5.85
N ASN A 43 -0.93 -4.49 -6.53
CA ASN A 43 -1.01 -5.95 -6.58
C ASN A 43 -0.96 -6.61 -5.19
N CYS A 44 -0.27 -6.02 -4.21
CA CYS A 44 -0.26 -6.51 -2.84
C CYS A 44 -1.55 -6.17 -2.09
N VAL A 45 -2.10 -4.98 -2.31
CA VAL A 45 -3.38 -4.53 -1.75
C VAL A 45 -4.53 -5.40 -2.26
N ASP A 46 -4.58 -5.69 -3.56
CA ASP A 46 -5.60 -6.55 -4.16
C ASP A 46 -5.56 -7.96 -3.57
N LYS A 47 -4.37 -8.54 -3.42
CA LYS A 47 -4.20 -9.85 -2.74
C LYS A 47 -4.67 -9.82 -1.28
N LEU A 48 -4.43 -8.73 -0.55
CA LEU A 48 -4.93 -8.56 0.81
C LEU A 48 -6.46 -8.50 0.82
N LYS A 49 -7.06 -7.80 -0.14
CA LYS A 49 -8.52 -7.72 -0.35
C LYS A 49 -9.12 -9.10 -0.65
N GLU A 50 -8.50 -9.88 -1.54
CA GLU A 50 -8.89 -11.27 -1.84
C GLU A 50 -8.85 -12.18 -0.59
N MET A 51 -7.93 -11.91 0.34
CA MET A 51 -7.82 -12.60 1.63
C MET A 51 -8.82 -12.10 2.70
N GLY A 52 -9.74 -11.21 2.33
CA GLY A 52 -10.73 -10.60 3.23
C GLY A 52 -10.15 -9.56 4.17
N SER A 53 -9.00 -8.97 3.83
CA SER A 53 -8.40 -7.84 4.55
C SER A 53 -8.52 -6.58 3.69
N VAL A 54 -9.65 -5.89 3.83
CA VAL A 54 -9.88 -4.60 3.17
C VAL A 54 -9.12 -3.51 3.91
N ILE A 55 -8.38 -2.70 3.17
CA ILE A 55 -7.71 -1.50 3.67
C ILE A 55 -8.62 -0.33 3.33
N ASP A 56 -8.89 0.52 4.32
CA ASP A 56 -9.64 1.76 4.12
C ASP A 56 -8.89 2.72 3.18
N ASP A 57 -9.61 3.51 2.39
CA ASP A 57 -9.03 4.38 1.37
C ASP A 57 -8.11 5.44 1.97
N ASP A 58 -8.44 6.00 3.14
CA ASP A 58 -7.59 6.99 3.82
C ASP A 58 -6.28 6.32 4.27
N LEU A 59 -6.39 5.14 4.87
CA LEU A 59 -5.22 4.36 5.29
C LEU A 59 -4.37 3.96 4.08
N LEU A 60 -4.99 3.58 2.97
CA LEU A 60 -4.30 3.23 1.73
C LEU A 60 -3.55 4.43 1.16
N SER A 61 -4.16 5.61 1.13
CA SER A 61 -3.52 6.86 0.71
C SER A 61 -2.36 7.26 1.63
N ILE A 62 -2.49 7.09 2.96
CA ILE A 62 -1.38 7.30 3.90
C ILE A 62 -0.23 6.33 3.59
N MET A 63 -0.52 5.04 3.40
CA MET A 63 0.49 4.04 3.05
C MET A 63 1.19 4.38 1.73
N MET A 64 0.45 4.87 0.73
CA MET A 64 0.99 5.34 -0.53
C MET A 64 1.96 6.52 -0.36
N LEU A 65 1.70 7.45 0.56
CA LEU A 65 2.65 8.52 0.86
C LEU A 65 3.90 7.98 1.58
N LEU A 66 3.74 7.05 2.52
CA LEU A 66 4.85 6.50 3.30
C LEU A 66 5.81 5.61 2.49
N MET A 67 5.33 4.96 1.43
CA MET A 67 6.16 4.15 0.52
C MET A 67 7.05 5.00 -0.40
N LEU A 68 6.71 6.28 -0.62
CA LEU A 68 7.46 7.12 -1.56
C LEU A 68 8.91 7.34 -1.10
N PRO A 69 9.86 7.31 -2.05
CA PRO A 69 11.27 7.57 -1.76
C PRO A 69 11.51 9.02 -1.30
N PRO A 70 12.67 9.29 -0.67
CA PRO A 70 13.00 10.61 -0.11
C PRO A 70 12.93 11.77 -1.10
N ASN A 71 13.16 11.53 -2.39
CA ASN A 71 13.05 12.55 -3.45
C ASN A 71 11.61 13.07 -3.67
N TYR A 72 10.58 12.42 -3.13
CA TYR A 72 9.20 12.95 -3.09
C TYR A 72 8.89 13.69 -1.78
N TYR A 73 9.91 14.12 -1.02
CA TYR A 73 9.71 14.80 0.27
C TYR A 73 8.77 16.01 0.16
N SER A 74 9.01 16.92 -0.79
CA SER A 74 8.16 18.11 -0.98
C SER A 74 6.73 17.75 -1.39
N PHE A 75 6.56 16.71 -2.20
CA PHE A 75 5.24 16.20 -2.57
C PHE A 75 4.48 15.67 -1.35
N ARG A 76 5.15 14.86 -0.50
CA ARG A 76 4.56 14.34 0.73
C ARG A 76 4.15 15.46 1.67
N GLN A 77 5.05 16.42 1.91
CA GLN A 77 4.75 17.56 2.77
C GLN A 77 3.55 18.38 2.25
N ALA A 78 3.44 18.57 0.93
CA ALA A 78 2.31 19.25 0.32
C ALA A 78 0.99 18.47 0.44
N MET A 79 1.03 17.13 0.46
CA MET A 79 -0.17 16.31 0.69
C MET A 79 -0.55 16.25 2.17
N GLU A 80 0.44 16.16 3.07
CA GLU A 80 0.23 16.16 4.54
C GLU A 80 -0.33 17.48 5.08
N ALA A 81 -0.06 18.60 4.39
CA ALA A 81 -0.55 19.91 4.78
C ALA A 81 -2.01 20.19 4.36
N ARG A 82 -2.67 19.27 3.64
CA ARG A 82 -4.06 19.44 3.18
C ARG A 82 -5.02 18.91 4.25
N ASP A 83 -6.17 19.58 4.40
CA ASP A 83 -7.22 19.15 5.33
C ASP A 83 -7.86 17.81 4.93
N ASP A 84 -7.95 17.55 3.61
CA ASP A 84 -8.50 16.32 3.05
C ASP A 84 -7.45 15.54 2.26
N LEU A 85 -7.35 14.24 2.56
CA LEU A 85 -6.47 13.32 1.86
C LEU A 85 -7.09 12.94 0.51
N PRO A 86 -6.32 12.96 -0.60
CA PRO A 86 -6.84 12.49 -1.87
C PRO A 86 -7.12 10.98 -1.84
N THR A 87 -8.12 10.55 -2.60
CA THR A 87 -8.38 9.12 -2.86
C THR A 87 -7.15 8.43 -3.47
N PRO A 88 -6.96 7.11 -3.25
CA PRO A 88 -5.82 6.36 -3.78
C PRO A 88 -5.61 6.53 -5.29
N GLU A 89 -6.68 6.58 -6.07
CA GLU A 89 -6.65 6.78 -7.53
C GLU A 89 -6.12 8.17 -7.91
N ALA A 90 -6.64 9.22 -7.27
CA ALA A 90 -6.18 10.59 -7.48
C ALA A 90 -4.72 10.77 -7.04
N LEU A 91 -4.33 10.13 -5.93
CA LEU A 91 -2.96 10.17 -5.43
C LEU A 91 -2.00 9.46 -6.39
N LYS A 92 -2.40 8.31 -6.95
CA LYS A 92 -1.64 7.59 -7.98
C LYS A 92 -1.33 8.48 -9.18
N ILE A 93 -2.34 9.18 -9.71
CA ILE A 93 -2.17 10.09 -10.87
C ILE A 93 -1.14 11.17 -10.53
N LYS A 94 -1.30 11.84 -9.39
CA LYS A 94 -0.38 12.91 -8.95
C LYS A 94 1.06 12.45 -8.76
N ILE A 95 1.26 11.23 -8.24
CA ILE A 95 2.60 10.65 -8.07
C ILE A 95 3.26 10.41 -9.44
N LEU A 96 2.50 9.95 -10.44
CA LEU A 96 2.98 9.73 -11.79
C LEU A 96 3.32 11.04 -12.52
N GLU A 97 2.49 12.07 -12.37
CA GLU A 97 2.77 13.42 -12.90
C GLU A 97 4.03 14.03 -12.28
N SER A 98 4.31 13.74 -11.00
CA SER A 98 5.50 14.24 -10.30
C SER A 98 6.79 13.46 -10.63
N ALA A 99 6.68 12.36 -11.37
CA ALA A 99 7.79 11.49 -11.74
C ALA A 99 8.31 11.75 -13.17
N GLU A 100 7.58 12.55 -13.94
CA GLU A 100 7.91 13.02 -15.28
C GLU A 100 8.67 14.35 -15.22
#